data_AF-A0A3A5JI97-F1
#
_entry.id   AF-A0A3A5JI97-F1
#
_cell.length_a   1.000
_cell.length_b   1.000
_cell.length_c   1.000
_cell.angle_alpha   90.00
_cell.angle_beta   90.00
_cell.angle_gamma   90.00
#
_symmetry.space_group_name_H-M   'P 1'
#
loop_
_entity.id
_entity.type
_entity.pdbx_description
1 polymer ?
#
loop_
_entity_poly.entity_id
_entity_poly.type
_entity_poly.pdbx_seq_one_letter_code
_entity_poly.pdbx_strand_id
1 'polypeptide(L)' 'MLPLQIPGMPGGPEVFVLLAILIVICYLIGRWVYRDAKKHGSGWAWQWGVAIGILFFVGLVPGIVGVVVYWFVVR' A
#
# COMPACT_ATOMS: atom_id res chain seq x y z
N MET A 1 -31.20 17.86 -15.06
CA MET A 1 -29.92 17.82 -14.31
C MET A 1 -29.97 16.61 -13.40
N LEU A 2 -29.24 15.55 -13.75
CA LEU A 2 -29.10 14.37 -12.90
C LEU A 2 -28.39 14.79 -11.61
N PRO A 3 -28.83 14.35 -10.42
CA PRO A 3 -28.10 14.62 -9.19
C PRO A 3 -26.69 14.03 -9.29
N LEU A 4 -25.67 14.84 -9.01
CA LEU A 4 -24.26 14.44 -9.07
C LEU A 4 -23.88 13.45 -7.95
N GLN A 5 -24.71 13.32 -6.91
CA GLN A 5 -24.58 12.33 -5.84
C GLN A 5 -25.72 11.32 -5.93
N ILE A 6 -25.36 10.06 -6.17
CA ILE A 6 -26.28 8.91 -6.09
C ILE A 6 -26.44 8.58 -4.60
N PRO A 7 -27.67 8.60 -4.04
CA PRO A 7 -27.91 8.22 -2.65
C PRO A 7 -27.36 6.80 -2.38
N GLY A 8 -26.51 6.66 -1.37
CA GLY A 8 -25.88 5.38 -1.01
C GLY A 8 -24.56 5.08 -1.71
N MET A 9 -24.09 5.93 -2.64
CA MET A 9 -22.78 5.82 -3.25
C MET A 9 -21.85 6.91 -2.69
N PRO A 10 -20.64 6.57 -2.21
CA PRO A 10 -19.67 7.58 -1.76
C PRO A 10 -19.45 8.64 -2.85
N GLY A 11 -19.65 9.90 -2.50
CA GLY A 11 -19.46 11.04 -3.40
C GLY A 11 -18.00 11.45 -3.52
N GLY A 12 -17.75 12.50 -4.30
CA GLY A 12 -16.40 13.02 -4.58
C GLY A 12 -15.52 13.11 -3.32
N PRO A 13 -15.91 13.88 -2.29
CA PRO A 13 -15.11 14.03 -1.06
C PRO A 13 -14.85 12.71 -0.32
N GLU A 14 -15.84 11.84 -0.20
CA GLU A 14 -15.72 10.56 0.52
C GLU A 14 -14.76 9.61 -0.20
N VAL A 15 -14.79 9.56 -1.54
CA VAL A 15 -13.84 8.77 -2.33
C VAL A 15 -12.41 9.29 -2.13
N PHE A 16 -12.21 10.61 -2.10
CA PHE A 16 -10.89 11.19 -1.81
C PHE A 16 -10.39 10.82 -0.41
N VAL A 17 -11.27 10.83 0.61
CA VAL A 17 -10.91 10.41 1.96
C VAL A 17 -10.52 8.94 2.00
N LEU A 18 -11.31 8.06 1.39
CA LEU A 18 -11.01 6.63 1.30
C LEU A 18 -9.69 6.37 0.57
N LEU A 19 -9.44 7.07 -0.53
CA LEU A 19 -8.18 6.98 -1.27
C LEU A 19 -7.00 7.47 -0.44
N ALA A 20 -7.15 8.57 0.30
CA ALA A 20 -6.11 9.07 1.20
C ALA A 20 -5.79 8.07 2.31
N ILE A 21 -6.82 7.46 2.92
CA ILE A 21 -6.64 6.39 3.92
C ILE A 21 -5.88 5.21 3.31
N LEU A 22 -6.27 4.75 2.11
CA LEU A 22 -5.59 3.66 1.41
C LEU A 22 -4.12 3.99 1.15
N ILE A 23 -3.82 5.19 0.66
CA ILE A 23 -2.45 5.64 0.41
C ILE A 23 -1.63 5.66 1.70
N VAL A 24 -2.21 6.17 2.79
CA VAL A 24 -1.53 6.18 4.11
C VAL A 24 -1.24 4.77 4.58
N ILE A 25 -2.17 3.83 4.45
CA ILE A 25 -1.96 2.42 4.81
C ILE A 25 -0.82 1.82 3.98
N CYS A 26 -0.86 2.01 2.66
CA CYS A 26 0.19 1.51 1.76
C CYS A 26 1.57 2.10 2.09
N TYR A 27 1.61 3.40 2.41
CA TYR A 27 2.83 4.08 2.84
C TYR A 27 3.37 3.52 4.16
N LEU A 28 2.50 3.28 5.15
CA LEU A 28 2.90 2.73 6.45
C LEU A 28 3.45 1.31 6.31
N ILE A 29 2.82 0.47 5.49
CA ILE A 29 3.32 -0.88 5.18
C ILE A 29 4.68 -0.80 4.51
N GLY A 30 4.81 0.01 3.44
CA GLY A 30 6.08 0.17 2.73
C GLY A 30 7.20 0.73 3.63
N ARG A 31 6.87 1.69 4.50
CA ARG A 31 7.80 2.23 5.52
C ARG A 31 8.24 1.16 6.51
N TRP A 32 7.34 0.28 6.94
CA TRP A 32 7.68 -0.83 7.82
C TRP A 32 8.65 -1.80 7.14
N VAL A 33 8.33 -2.26 5.92
CA VAL A 33 9.20 -3.12 5.12
C VAL A 33 10.58 -2.50 4.91
N TYR A 34 10.64 -1.23 4.53
CA TYR A 34 11.92 -0.53 4.33
C TYR A 34 12.78 -0.54 5.59
N ARG A 35 12.19 -0.23 6.75
CA ARG A 35 12.91 -0.22 8.03
C ARG A 35 13.37 -1.62 8.43
N ASP A 36 12.55 -2.62 8.18
CA ASP A 36 12.89 -4.03 8.42
C ASP A 36 14.05 -4.47 7.51
N ALA A 37 13.95 -4.21 6.21
CA ALA A 37 14.98 -4.55 5.23
C ALA A 37 16.32 -3.88 5.53
N LYS A 38 16.29 -2.62 6.01
CA LYS A 38 17.49 -1.92 6.48
C LYS A 38 18.11 -2.57 7.72
N LYS A 39 17.31 -3.07 8.66
CA LYS A 39 17.82 -3.79 9.84
C LYS A 39 18.51 -5.10 9.45
N HIS A 40 18.02 -5.76 8.40
CA HIS A 40 18.61 -6.97 7.83
C HIS A 40 19.76 -6.71 6.84
N GLY A 41 20.21 -5.45 6.67
CA GLY A 41 21.35 -5.13 5.83
C GLY A 41 21.10 -5.22 4.31
N SER A 42 19.84 -5.27 3.87
CA SER A 42 19.51 -5.37 2.45
C SER A 42 19.90 -4.10 1.69
N GLY A 43 20.76 -4.24 0.66
CA GLY A 43 21.10 -3.14 -0.27
C GLY A 43 19.90 -2.65 -1.10
N TRP A 44 18.82 -3.43 -1.14
CA TRP A 44 17.61 -3.17 -1.89
C TRP A 44 16.44 -2.68 -1.01
N ALA A 45 16.73 -2.26 0.23
CA ALA A 45 15.72 -1.94 1.23
C ALA A 45 14.65 -0.94 0.77
N TRP A 46 15.04 0.12 0.04
CA TRP A 46 14.08 1.12 -0.45
C TRP A 46 13.17 0.55 -1.55
N GLN A 47 13.69 -0.35 -2.39
CA GLN A 47 12.91 -1.01 -3.45
C GLN A 47 11.88 -1.95 -2.83
N TRP A 48 12.25 -2.71 -1.79
CA TRP A 48 11.31 -3.55 -1.06
C TRP A 48 10.17 -2.74 -0.43
N GLY A 49 10.50 -1.61 0.22
CA GLY A 49 9.49 -0.74 0.82
C GLY A 49 8.52 -0.15 -0.21
N VAL A 50 9.03 0.38 -1.33
CA VAL A 50 8.20 0.98 -2.38
C VAL A 50 7.39 -0.09 -3.12
N ALA A 51 8.01 -1.20 -3.52
CA ALA A 51 7.35 -2.26 -4.27
C ALA A 51 6.20 -2.88 -3.46
N ILE A 52 6.41 -3.20 -2.18
CA ILE A 52 5.34 -3.76 -1.35
C ILE A 52 4.22 -2.73 -1.13
N GLY A 53 4.56 -1.47 -0.88
CA GLY A 53 3.55 -0.40 -0.76
C GLY A 53 2.68 -0.28 -2.03
N ILE A 54 3.29 -0.32 -3.21
CA ILE A 54 2.58 -0.28 -4.50
C ILE A 54 1.74 -1.54 -4.71
N LEU A 55 2.25 -2.72 -4.36
CA LEU A 55 1.50 -3.97 -4.50
C LEU A 55 0.21 -3.94 -3.66
N PHE A 56 0.26 -3.45 -2.43
CA PHE A 56 -0.94 -3.26 -1.60
C PHE A 56 -1.91 -2.23 -2.16
N PHE A 57 -1.40 -1.19 -2.84
CA PHE A 57 -2.24 -0.21 -3.52
C PHE A 57 -2.99 -0.82 -4.71
N VAL A 58 -2.34 -1.72 -5.48
CA VAL A 58 -2.97 -2.47 -6.57
C VAL A 58 -3.97 -3.49 -6.03
N GLY A 59 -3.66 -4.12 -4.90
CA GLY A 59 -4.61 -4.99 -4.22
C GLY A 59 -4.00 -5.78 -3.07
N LEU A 60 -4.87 -6.35 -2.25
CA LEU A 60 -4.46 -7.07 -1.05
C LEU A 60 -3.70 -8.37 -1.39
N VAL A 61 -4.18 -9.13 -2.39
CA VAL A 61 -3.53 -10.38 -2.84
C VAL A 61 -2.10 -10.14 -3.36
N PRO A 62 -1.84 -9.24 -4.33
CA PRO A 62 -0.47 -8.97 -4.77
C PRO A 62 0.39 -8.40 -3.64
N GLY A 63 -0.18 -7.57 -2.74
CA GLY A 63 0.50 -7.08 -1.54
C GLY A 63 1.01 -8.18 -0.62
N ILE A 64 0.15 -9.15 -0.28
CA ILE A 64 0.51 -10.30 0.55
C ILE A 64 1.59 -11.14 -0.13
N VAL A 65 1.41 -11.45 -1.42
CA VAL A 65 2.41 -12.22 -2.18
C VAL A 65 3.76 -11.52 -2.15
N GLY A 66 3.79 -10.19 -2.34
CA GLY A 66 5.01 -9.39 -2.22
C GLY A 66 5.69 -9.51 -0.85
N VAL A 67 4.92 -9.46 0.24
CA VAL A 67 5.45 -9.64 1.61
C VAL A 67 6.00 -11.05 1.81
N VAL A 68 5.32 -12.09 1.30
CA VAL A 68 5.80 -13.47 1.38
C VAL A 68 7.15 -13.61 0.68
N VAL A 69 7.29 -13.08 -0.55
CA VAL A 69 8.56 -13.09 -1.29
C VAL A 69 9.65 -12.32 -0.53
N TYR A 70 9.34 -11.12 -0.03
CA TYR A 70 10.26 -10.35 0.80
C TYR A 70 10.77 -11.15 2.00
N TRP A 71 9.87 -11.90 2.66
CA TRP A 71 10.19 -12.71 3.82
C TRP A 71 11.19 -13.82 3.50
N PHE A 72 11.11 -14.44 2.32
CA PHE A 72 12.07 -15.47 1.91
C PHE A 72 13.42 -14.91 1.42
N VAL A 73 13.44 -13.68 0.91
CA VAL A 73 14.63 -13.10 0.28
C VAL A 73 15.47 -12.27 1.24
N VAL A 74 14.83 -11.54 2.16
CA VAL A 74 15.51 -10.54 3.01
C VAL A 74 15.56 -10.93 4.47
N ARG A 75 14.56 -11.68 4.95
CA ARG A 75 14.40 -12.03 6.34
C ARG A 75 14.80 -13.47 6.63
#